data_AF-A0A8A1L943-F1
#
_entry.id   AF-A0A8A1L943-F1
#
_cell.length_a   1.000
_cell.length_b   1.000
_cell.length_c   1.000
_cell.angle_alpha   90.00
_cell.angle_beta   90.00
_cell.angle_gamma   90.00
#
_symmetry.space_group_name_H-M   'P 1'
#
loop_
_entity.id
_entity.type
_entity.pdbx_description
1 polymer ?
#
loop_
_entity_poly.entity_id
_entity_poly.type
_entity_poly.pdbx_seq_one_letter_code
_entity_poly.pdbx_strand_id
1 'polypeptide(L)'
;MFTIPHSEGDHHCLVQKPMWESFKDLLYHNPNHQFTENLLRAGLIQVFLALDYLHTECKLVHTDIKGDNILQEIKDRVILESFTKAEMKKSSL
;
A
#
# COMPACT_ATOMS: atom_id res chain seq x y z
N MET A 1 13.34 7.20 7.16
CA MET A 1 14.16 7.57 5.99
C MET A 1 15.61 7.40 6.39
N PHE A 2 16.43 6.81 5.54
CA PHE A 2 17.87 6.69 5.76
C PHE A 2 18.60 6.88 4.43
N THR A 3 19.92 7.00 4.48
CA THR A 3 20.75 7.18 3.30
C THR A 3 21.75 6.04 3.21
N ILE A 4 21.94 5.50 2.01
CA ILE A 4 22.97 4.51 1.69
C ILE A 4 24.07 5.21 0.92
N PRO A 5 25.30 5.30 1.47
CA PRO A 5 26.43 5.88 0.74
C PRO A 5 26.81 5.04 -0.48
N HIS A 6 27.10 5.69 -1.60
CA HIS A 6 27.66 5.06 -2.80
C HIS A 6 28.71 5.97 -3.46
N SER A 7 29.62 5.36 -4.23
CA SER A 7 30.78 6.04 -4.82
C SER A 7 30.41 7.19 -5.77
N GLU A 8 29.23 7.11 -6.38
CA GLU A 8 28.73 8.13 -7.31
C GLU A 8 27.71 9.09 -6.66
N GLY A 9 27.45 8.92 -5.36
CA GLY A 9 26.52 9.75 -4.61
C GLY A 9 25.69 8.96 -3.62
N ASP A 10 25.03 9.66 -2.72
CA ASP A 10 24.20 9.07 -1.68
C ASP A 10 22.80 8.70 -2.20
N HIS A 11 22.29 7.52 -1.82
CA HIS A 11 20.93 7.09 -2.15
C HIS A 11 19.99 7.28 -0.95
N HIS A 12 18.98 8.13 -1.11
CA HIS A 12 17.93 8.28 -0.09
C HIS A 12 16.89 7.16 -0.17
N CYS A 13 16.61 6.53 0.97
CA CYS A 13 15.69 5.42 1.08
C CYS A 13 14.51 5.76 2.01
N LEU A 14 13.30 5.57 1.49
CA LEU A 14 12.06 5.61 2.26
C LEU A 14 11.56 4.17 2.45
N VAL A 15 11.38 3.75 3.70
CA VAL A 15 10.79 2.45 4.03
C VAL A 15 9.34 2.68 4.44
N GLN A 16 8.44 1.97 3.79
CA GLN A 16 7.02 1.96 4.11
C GLN A 16 6.63 0.57 4.65
N LYS A 17 5.52 0.53 5.39
CA LYS A 17 4.92 -0.75 5.78
C LYS A 17 4.48 -1.49 4.52
N PRO A 18 4.67 -2.82 4.43
CA PRO A 18 4.12 -3.59 3.34
C PRO A 18 2.59 -3.51 3.37
N MET A 19 2.00 -3.37 2.18
CA MET A 19 0.56 -3.31 1.97
C MET A 19 0.14 -4.42 1.01
N TRP A 20 -1.14 -4.81 1.11
CA TRP A 20 -1.79 -5.69 0.15
C TRP A 20 -2.02 -4.96 -1.18
N GLU A 21 -2.66 -5.67 -2.09
CA GLU A 21 -3.10 -5.24 -3.41
C GLU A 21 -3.86 -3.89 -3.42
N SER A 22 -3.80 -3.23 -4.58
CA SER A 22 -4.52 -1.99 -4.83
C SER A 22 -6.01 -2.24 -5.11
N PHE A 23 -6.84 -1.20 -5.05
CA PHE A 23 -8.23 -1.29 -5.49
C PHE A 23 -8.35 -1.77 -6.94
N LYS A 24 -7.40 -1.39 -7.80
CA LYS A 24 -7.38 -1.86 -9.19
C LYS A 24 -7.17 -3.37 -9.26
N ASP A 25 -6.20 -3.88 -8.52
CA ASP A 25 -5.90 -5.32 -8.49
C ASP A 25 -7.11 -6.11 -7.95
N LEU A 26 -7.73 -5.63 -6.86
CA LEU A 26 -8.94 -6.24 -6.30
C LEU A 26 -10.11 -6.29 -7.30
N LEU A 27 -10.26 -5.27 -8.16
CA LEU A 27 -11.24 -5.28 -9.24
C LEU A 27 -10.90 -6.31 -10.31
N TYR A 28 -9.62 -6.50 -10.64
CA TYR A 28 -9.21 -7.54 -11.59
C TYR A 28 -9.45 -8.95 -11.07
N HIS A 29 -9.34 -9.16 -9.76
CA HIS A 29 -9.57 -10.47 -9.13
C HIS A 29 -11.05 -10.83 -9.08
N ASN A 30 -11.95 -9.85 -9.15
CA ASN A 30 -13.36 -10.12 -9.28
C ASN A 30 -13.72 -10.45 -10.75
N PRO A 31 -14.31 -11.62 -11.04
CA PRO A 31 -14.76 -11.97 -12.39
C PRO A 31 -15.69 -10.94 -13.05
N ASN A 32 -16.46 -10.19 -12.25
CA ASN A 32 -17.37 -9.17 -12.75
C ASN A 32 -16.75 -7.77 -12.87
N HIS A 33 -15.47 -7.62 -12.51
CA HIS A 33 -14.72 -6.36 -12.52
C HIS A 33 -15.39 -5.19 -11.81
N GLN A 34 -16.15 -5.48 -10.74
CA GLN A 34 -16.97 -4.50 -10.03
C GLN A 34 -16.91 -4.74 -8.52
N PHE A 35 -16.86 -3.69 -7.70
CA PHE A 35 -17.09 -3.88 -6.28
C PHE A 35 -18.58 -4.06 -5.99
N THR A 36 -18.89 -4.84 -4.96
CA THR A 36 -20.23 -4.78 -4.36
C THR A 36 -20.43 -3.38 -3.78
N GLU A 37 -21.69 -2.93 -3.70
CA GLU A 37 -21.99 -1.61 -3.12
C GLU A 37 -21.40 -1.46 -1.71
N ASN A 38 -21.50 -2.50 -0.89
CA ASN A 38 -20.98 -2.50 0.47
C ASN A 38 -19.46 -2.31 0.51
N LEU A 39 -18.72 -3.01 -0.36
CA LEU A 39 -17.26 -2.91 -0.41
C LEU A 39 -16.81 -1.54 -0.94
N LEU A 40 -17.46 -1.06 -2.01
CA LEU A 40 -17.17 0.26 -2.57
C LEU A 40 -17.44 1.37 -1.54
N ARG A 41 -18.58 1.31 -0.84
CA ARG A 41 -18.95 2.26 0.20
C ARG A 41 -17.91 2.27 1.33
N ALA A 42 -17.52 1.11 1.83
CA ALA A 42 -16.50 1.00 2.87
C ALA A 42 -15.15 1.58 2.42
N GLY A 43 -14.74 1.28 1.18
CA GLY A 43 -13.51 1.81 0.59
C GLY A 43 -13.52 3.33 0.43
N LEU A 44 -14.61 3.90 -0.09
CA LEU A 44 -14.76 5.34 -0.28
C LEU A 44 -14.76 6.11 1.05
N ILE A 45 -15.35 5.55 2.11
CA ILE A 45 -15.29 6.15 3.45
C ILE A 45 -13.82 6.31 3.90
N GLN A 46 -13.00 5.27 3.72
CA GLN A 46 -11.57 5.35 4.08
C GLN A 46 -10.81 6.36 3.22
N VAL A 47 -11.09 6.40 1.92
CA VAL A 47 -10.48 7.39 1.00
C VAL A 47 -10.86 8.82 1.42
N PHE A 48 -12.13 9.08 1.74
CA PHE A 48 -12.56 10.41 2.16
C PHE A 48 -11.97 10.83 3.51
N LEU A 49 -11.83 9.90 4.47
CA LEU A 49 -11.12 10.18 5.72
C LEU A 49 -9.64 10.52 5.49
N ALA A 50 -8.96 9.78 4.60
CA ALA A 50 -7.58 10.07 4.25
C ALA A 50 -7.44 11.43 3.53
N LEU A 51 -8.37 11.77 2.64
CA LEU A 51 -8.36 13.05 1.94
C LEU A 51 -8.70 14.22 2.86
N ASP A 52 -9.63 14.05 3.79
CA ASP A 52 -9.90 15.06 4.81
C ASP A 52 -8.64 15.33 5.64
N TYR A 53 -7.94 14.28 6.09
CA TYR A 53 -6.66 14.44 6.79
C TYR A 53 -5.61 15.15 5.92
N LEU A 54 -5.41 14.71 4.67
CA LEU A 54 -4.43 15.32 3.77
C LEU A 54 -4.72 16.80 3.50
N HIS A 55 -5.98 17.17 3.25
CA HIS A 55 -6.35 18.54 2.92
C HIS A 55 -6.45 19.45 4.14
N THR A 56 -7.05 18.97 5.23
CA THR A 56 -7.34 19.77 6.42
C THR A 56 -6.11 19.88 7.31
N GLU A 57 -5.45 18.78 7.62
CA GLU A 57 -4.31 18.77 8.55
C GLU A 57 -2.98 18.97 7.82
N CYS A 58 -2.73 18.23 6.73
CA CYS A 58 -1.44 18.29 6.03
C CYS A 58 -1.34 19.43 5.00
N LYS A 59 -2.45 20.06 4.62
CA LYS A 59 -2.53 21.07 3.54
C LYS A 59 -1.91 20.57 2.22
N LEU A 60 -2.08 19.29 1.93
CA LEU A 60 -1.48 18.60 0.79
C LEU A 60 -2.56 18.05 -0.15
N VAL A 61 -2.37 18.26 -1.45
CA VAL A 61 -3.23 17.67 -2.49
C VAL A 61 -2.49 16.47 -3.10
N HIS A 62 -3.14 15.30 -3.13
CA HIS A 62 -2.52 14.06 -3.64
C HIS A 62 -2.27 14.11 -5.17
N THR A 63 -3.11 14.83 -5.91
CA THR A 63 -3.09 15.03 -7.38
C THR A 63 -3.28 13.80 -8.29
N ASP A 64 -2.99 12.59 -7.81
CA ASP A 64 -3.11 11.33 -8.58
C ASP A 64 -3.97 10.28 -7.88
N ILE A 65 -5.24 10.60 -7.58
CA ILE A 65 -6.17 9.66 -6.94
C ILE A 65 -6.73 8.71 -8.00
N LYS A 66 -6.35 7.43 -7.92
CA LYS A 66 -6.82 6.34 -8.79
C LYS A 66 -6.67 4.99 -8.09
N GLY A 67 -7.35 3.96 -8.62
CA GLY A 67 -7.39 2.62 -8.02
C GLY A 67 -6.02 2.00 -7.75
N ASP A 68 -5.03 2.25 -8.62
CA ASP A 68 -3.64 1.78 -8.47
C ASP A 68 -2.96 2.31 -7.20
N ASN A 69 -3.35 3.50 -6.74
CA ASN A 69 -2.71 4.21 -5.63
C ASN A 69 -3.45 4.02 -4.29
N ILE A 70 -4.53 3.24 -4.26
CA ILE A 70 -5.30 2.95 -3.04
C ILE A 70 -5.01 1.52 -2.59
N LEU A 71 -4.03 1.38 -1.70
CA LEU A 71 -3.51 0.09 -1.22
C LEU A 71 -4.20 -0.35 0.08
N GLN A 72 -4.36 -1.66 0.26
CA GLN A 72 -4.99 -2.22 1.45
C GLN A 72 -3.97 -2.50 2.56
N GLU A 73 -4.32 -2.20 3.82
CA GLU A 73 -3.46 -2.56 4.94
C GLU A 73 -3.45 -4.07 5.18
N ILE A 74 -2.25 -4.63 5.42
CA ILE A 74 -2.10 -6.00 5.94
C ILE A 74 -2.35 -5.98 7.45
N LYS A 75 -3.56 -6.37 7.87
CA LYS A 75 -3.91 -6.45 9.29
C LYS A 75 -3.25 -7.65 9.99
N ASP A 76 -3.22 -8.80 9.33
CA ASP A 76 -2.60 -10.01 9.87
C ASP A 76 -1.10 -10.03 9.57
N ARG A 77 -0.30 -9.62 10.56
CA ARG A 77 1.17 -9.57 10.45
C ARG A 77 1.82 -10.94 10.45
N VAL A 78 1.12 -11.99 10.89
CA VAL A 78 1.67 -13.37 10.90
C VAL A 78 2.01 -13.83 9.48
N ILE A 79 1.27 -13.32 8.48
CA ILE A 79 1.53 -13.58 7.06
C ILE A 79 2.93 -13.07 6.66
N LEU A 80 3.28 -11.86 7.10
CA LEU A 80 4.59 -11.26 6.80
C LEU A 80 5.72 -12.03 7.48
N GLU A 81 5.55 -12.39 8.75
CA GLU A 81 6.56 -13.19 9.47
C GLU A 81 6.79 -14.56 8.81
N SER A 82 5.70 -15.20 8.39
CA SER A 82 5.75 -16.50 7.71
C SER A 82 6.46 -16.39 6.37
N PHE A 83 6.15 -15.33 5.60
CA PHE A 83 6.83 -15.02 4.34
C PHE A 83 8.32 -14.76 4.54
N THR A 84 8.71 -13.89 5.49
CA THR A 84 10.12 -13.61 5.79
C THR A 84 10.87 -14.88 6.19
N LYS A 85 10.29 -15.72 7.06
CA LYS A 85 10.91 -17.00 7.45
C LYS A 85 11.10 -17.94 6.26
N ALA A 86 10.16 -17.95 5.31
CA ALA A 86 10.28 -18.76 4.10
C ALA A 86 11.41 -18.25 3.18
N GLU A 87 11.48 -16.94 2.94
CA GLU A 87 12.54 -16.33 2.11
C GLU A 87 13.93 -16.50 2.70
N MET A 88 14.09 -16.35 4.02
CA MET A 88 15.38 -16.60 4.69
C MET A 88 15.88 -18.04 4.50
N LYS A 89 14.96 -19.03 4.53
CA LYS A 89 15.31 -20.43 4.26
C LYS A 89 15.70 -20.66 2.80
N LYS A 90 15.03 -19.98 1.87
CA LYS A 90 15.29 -20.09 0.42
C LYS A 90 16.64 -19.49 0.02
N SER A 91 17.05 -18.39 0.67
CA SER A 91 18.36 -17.74 0.45
C SER A 91 19.55 -18.50 1.07
N SER A 92 19.30 -19.63 1.74
CA SER A 92 20.34 -20.52 2.31
C SER A 92 20.73 -21.66 1.36
N LEU A 93 20.33 -21.58 0.09
CA LEU A 93 20.74 -22.41 -1.05
C LEU A 93 21.51 -21.54 -2.06
#